data_AF-A0A848R174-F1
#
_entry.id   AF-A0A848R174-F1
#
_cell.length_a   1.000
_cell.length_b   1.000
_cell.length_c   1.000
_cell.angle_alpha   90.00
_cell.angle_beta   90.00
_cell.angle_gamma   90.00
#
_symmetry.space_group_name_H-M   'P 1'
#
loop_
_entity.id
_entity.type
_entity.pdbx_description
1 polymer ?
#
loop_
_entity_poly.entity_id
_entity_poly.type
_entity_poly.pdbx_seq_one_letter_code
_entity_poly.pdbx_strand_id
1 'polypeptide(L)' 'MDIEKAITEGIVFKGGKSPSGKQEDKVKTKVKKKSYITGLHGSGAAKMKAEFRKKRANRHKNK' A
#
# COMPACT_ATOMS: atom_id res chain seq x y z
N MET A 1 17.59 38.25 -15.88
CA MET A 1 16.96 37.58 -17.03
C MET A 1 16.14 36.36 -16.66
N ASP A 2 16.67 35.35 -15.94
CA ASP A 2 15.88 34.15 -15.63
C ASP A 2 14.73 34.38 -14.63
N ILE A 3 14.95 35.25 -13.62
CA ILE A 3 13.93 35.61 -12.63
C ILE A 3 12.81 36.47 -13.25
N GLU A 4 13.17 37.44 -14.09
CA GLU A 4 12.20 38.30 -14.77
C GLU A 4 11.32 37.49 -15.73
N LYS A 5 11.94 36.56 -16.47
CA LYS A 5 11.23 35.64 -17.36
C LYS A 5 10.29 34.70 -16.60
N ALA A 6 10.69 34.24 -15.41
CA ALA A 6 9.84 33.42 -14.55
C ALA A 6 8.62 34.20 -14.01
N ILE A 7 8.76 35.51 -13.78
CA ILE A 7 7.66 36.39 -13.33
C ILE A 7 6.70 36.69 -14.49
N THR A 8 7.20 36.90 -15.71
CA THR A 8 6.37 37.29 -16.87
C THR A 8 5.71 36.13 -17.60
N GLU A 9 6.42 35.02 -17.82
CA GLU A 9 5.92 33.86 -18.57
C GLU A 9 5.29 32.80 -17.64
N GLY A 10 5.55 32.90 -16.33
CA GLY A 10 5.05 31.98 -15.32
C GLY A 10 5.79 30.64 -15.29
N ILE A 11 5.90 30.04 -14.11
CA ILE A 11 6.54 28.73 -13.93
C ILE A 11 5.50 27.62 -14.08
N VAL A 12 5.65 26.79 -15.12
CA VAL A 12 4.82 25.59 -15.32
C VAL A 12 5.39 24.42 -14.50
N PHE A 13 4.76 24.08 -13.38
CA PHE A 13 5.08 22.87 -12.63
C PHE A 13 4.61 21.63 -13.39
N LYS A 14 5.53 20.97 -14.10
CA LYS A 14 5.27 19.62 -14.62
C LYS A 14 5.31 18.64 -13.45
N GLY A 15 4.14 18.14 -13.04
CA GLY A 15 4.03 17.14 -11.98
C GLY A 15 4.98 15.97 -12.23
N GLY A 16 5.88 15.71 -11.26
CA GLY A 16 6.79 14.57 -11.31
C GLY A 16 6.00 13.28 -11.47
N LYS A 17 6.55 12.32 -12.24
CA LYS A 17 5.93 11.00 -12.43
C LYS A 17 5.62 10.43 -11.04
N SER A 18 4.34 10.25 -10.74
CA SER A 18 3.88 9.61 -9.52
C SER A 18 4.67 8.31 -9.34
N PRO A 19 5.22 8.01 -8.15
CA PRO A 19 5.91 6.76 -7.95
C PRO A 19 4.88 5.65 -8.09
N SER A 20 4.80 5.05 -9.28
CA SER A 20 4.06 3.83 -9.59
C SER A 20 4.82 2.61 -9.03
N GLY A 21 5.45 2.78 -7.87
CA GLY A 21 6.02 1.72 -7.08
C GLY A 21 4.91 1.18 -6.21
N LYS A 22 4.46 -0.04 -6.51
CA LYS A 22 3.58 -0.86 -5.69
C LYS A 22 4.19 -1.05 -4.30
N GLN A 23 4.07 -0.05 -3.42
CA GLN A 23 4.22 -0.23 -1.98
C GLN A 23 2.90 -0.82 -1.48
N GLU A 24 2.74 -2.13 -1.68
CA GLU A 24 1.57 -2.88 -1.20
C GLU A 24 1.51 -2.93 0.34
N ASP A 25 2.58 -2.57 1.05
CA ASP A 25 2.67 -2.69 2.51
C ASP A 25 2.30 -1.43 3.30
N LYS A 26 2.20 -0.26 2.66
CA LYS A 26 1.66 0.92 3.37
C LYS A 26 0.16 0.98 3.13
N VAL A 27 -0.60 0.75 4.19
CA VAL A 27 -2.05 0.90 4.20
C VAL A 27 -2.41 2.39 4.12
N LYS A 28 -2.30 2.98 2.92
CA LYS A 28 -2.41 4.44 2.73
C LYS A 28 -3.85 4.92 2.68
N THR A 29 -4.82 4.07 2.31
CA THR A 29 -6.23 4.48 2.17
C THR A 29 -7.11 4.00 3.32
N LYS A 30 -8.11 4.81 3.70
CA LYS A 30 -9.10 4.47 4.73
C LYS A 30 -9.81 3.13 4.44
N VAL A 31 -10.12 2.89 3.17
CA VAL A 31 -10.75 1.66 2.68
C VAL A 31 -9.85 0.44 2.91
N LYS A 32 -8.57 0.52 2.56
CA LYS A 32 -7.61 -0.58 2.78
C LYS A 32 -7.35 -0.82 4.28
N LYS A 33 -7.30 0.24 5.11
CA LYS A 33 -7.20 0.14 6.58
C LYS A 33 -8.40 -0.58 7.16
N LYS A 34 -9.61 -0.17 6.78
CA LYS A 34 -10.85 -0.82 7.23
C LYS A 34 -10.88 -2.28 6.82
N SER A 35 -10.54 -2.61 5.57
CA SER A 35 -10.50 -3.99 5.08
C SER A 35 -9.50 -4.87 5.86
N TYR A 36 -8.33 -4.32 6.22
CA TYR A 36 -7.35 -5.02 7.06
C TYR A 36 -7.86 -5.23 8.50
N ILE A 37 -8.38 -4.18 9.15
CA ILE A 37 -8.88 -4.25 10.54
C ILE A 37 -10.07 -5.19 10.65
N THR A 38 -11.03 -5.08 9.73
CA THR A 38 -12.24 -5.93 9.71
C THR A 38 -11.93 -7.36 9.25
N GLY A 39 -10.74 -7.63 8.69
CA GLY A 39 -10.35 -8.96 8.25
C GLY A 39 -11.18 -9.48 7.08
N LEU A 40 -11.63 -8.60 6.19
CA LEU A 40 -12.41 -8.98 5.00
C LEU A 40 -11.70 -10.05 4.15
N HIS A 41 -12.47 -10.82 3.39
CA HIS A 41 -11.94 -11.84 2.49
C HIS A 41 -10.92 -11.22 1.51
N GLY A 42 -9.75 -11.86 1.37
CA GLY A 42 -8.65 -11.36 0.53
C GLY A 42 -7.78 -10.26 1.16
N SER A 43 -8.12 -9.74 2.34
CA SER A 43 -7.26 -8.82 3.09
C SER A 43 -5.98 -9.51 3.61
N GLY A 44 -4.94 -8.73 3.90
CA GLY A 44 -3.69 -9.26 4.48
C GLY A 44 -3.92 -9.99 5.81
N ALA A 45 -4.80 -9.47 6.67
CA ALA A 45 -5.15 -10.11 7.94
C ALA A 45 -5.81 -11.48 7.73
N ALA A 46 -6.68 -11.63 6.73
CA ALA A 46 -7.32 -12.91 6.40
C ALA A 46 -6.31 -13.96 5.91
N LYS A 47 -5.34 -13.56 5.08
CA LYS A 47 -4.26 -14.43 4.60
C LYS A 47 -3.40 -14.95 5.75
N MET A 48 -2.95 -14.06 6.63
CA MET A 48 -2.16 -14.43 7.83
C MET A 48 -2.93 -15.42 8.73
N LYS A 49 -4.23 -15.17 8.97
CA LYS A 49 -5.06 -16.08 9.77
C LYS A 49 -5.23 -17.45 9.12
N ALA A 50 -5.29 -17.53 7.80
CA ALA A 50 -5.32 -18.81 7.08
C ALA A 50 -4.01 -19.59 7.23
N GLU A 51 -2.86 -18.91 7.12
CA GLU A 51 -1.55 -19.52 7.33
C GLU A 51 -1.38 -20.09 8.74
N PHE A 52 -1.77 -19.34 9.78
CA PHE A 52 -1.72 -19.84 11.15
C PHE A 52 -2.61 -21.07 11.36
N ARG A 53 -3.80 -21.10 10.73
CA ARG A 53 -4.67 -22.29 10.76
C ARG A 53 -4.00 -23.50 10.10
N LYS A 54 -3.37 -23.32 8.94
CA LYS A 54 -2.62 -24.37 8.25
C LYS A 54 -1.46 -24.90 9.09
N LYS A 55 -0.65 -24.01 9.67
CA LYS A 55 0.46 -24.38 10.57
C LYS A 55 -0.07 -25.16 11.79
N ARG A 56 -1.16 -24.70 12.41
CA ARG A 56 -1.76 -25.36 13.58
C ARG A 56 -2.20 -26.79 13.28
N ALA A 57 -2.83 -27.01 12.12
CA ALA A 57 -3.26 -28.33 11.67
C ALA A 57 -2.08 -29.28 11.41
N ASN A 58 -0.97 -28.76 10.89
CA ASN A 58 0.21 -29.54 10.60
C ASN A 58 1.10 -29.85 11.82
N ARG A 59 0.82 -29.29 13.01
CA ARG A 59 1.66 -29.51 14.21
C ARG A 59 1.80 -30.98 14.59
N HIS A 60 0.76 -31.78 14.37
CA HIS A 60 0.77 -33.21 14.71
C HIS A 60 1.42 -34.09 13.64
N LYS A 61 1.74 -33.53 12.47
CA LYS A 61 2.38 -34.26 11.37
C LYS A 61 3.91 -34.30 11.47
N ASN A 62 4.49 -33.45 12.32
CA ASN A 62 5.94 -33.33 12.52
C ASN A 62 6.36 -33.90 13.90
N LYS A 63 5.54 -34.76 14.51
CA LYS A 63 5.84 -35.50 15.73
C LYS A 63 5.91 -36.98 15.37
#